data_AF-A0A7V2UEI2-F1
#
_entry.id   AF-A0A7V2UEI2-F1
#
_cell.length_a   1.000
_cell.length_b   1.000
_cell.length_c   1.000
_cell.angle_alpha   90.00
_cell.angle_beta   90.00
_cell.angle_gamma   90.00
#
_symmetry.space_group_name_H-M   'P 1'
#
loop_
_entity.id
_entity.type
_entity.pdbx_description
1 polymer ?
#
loop_
_entity_poly.entity_id
_entity_poly.type
_entity_poly.pdbx_seq_one_letter_code
_entity_poly.pdbx_strand_id
1 'polypeptide(L)'
;MSTLYPAQRVGVLVDVQNMFYSAYDCFRGRLNYKRLLDTAAANRQIVRAIAYAMRDGNNQNSFFTMLREVGFELRTKEPRVRPDGTRKGAWDIGITIDALLLAPKLDVLVLVSGDGDFVELVHALRYLGVKTEVYAFERSVGRELREAADLFVPIGEEMIFREARAETEEAPAEAPAAAPPPRRPAPAEAPAAAPPPLRRPTPAGRPSSFGAGILDESERVAPPRPRAPESLFDPADDEE
;
A
#
# COMPACT_ATOMS: atom_id res chain seq x y z
N MET A 1 -11.54 -3.76 16.84
CA MET A 1 -10.48 -2.92 17.45
C MET A 1 -9.18 -3.68 17.31
N SER A 2 -8.15 -3.10 16.68
CA SER A 2 -6.82 -3.73 16.61
C SER A 2 -6.18 -3.63 17.98
N THR A 3 -5.96 -4.76 18.65
CA THR A 3 -5.26 -4.80 19.94
C THR A 3 -3.77 -4.53 19.70
N LEU A 4 -3.24 -3.47 20.30
CA LEU A 4 -1.81 -3.18 20.36
C LEU A 4 -1.19 -3.96 21.51
N TYR A 5 -0.13 -4.72 21.23
CA TYR A 5 0.59 -5.48 22.25
C TYR A 5 2.00 -4.91 22.41
N PRO A 6 2.47 -4.59 23.63
CA PRO A 6 3.79 -3.98 23.84
C PRO A 6 4.97 -4.78 23.28
N ALA A 7 4.85 -6.12 23.23
CA ALA A 7 5.89 -7.01 22.71
C ALA A 7 5.97 -7.07 21.18
N GLN A 8 5.06 -6.42 20.45
CA GLN A 8 5.08 -6.43 18.99
C GLN A 8 6.36 -5.79 18.45
N ARG A 9 6.94 -6.47 17.47
CA ARG A 9 8.05 -5.98 16.66
C ARG A 9 7.52 -5.14 15.52
N VAL A 10 7.90 -3.87 15.50
CA VAL A 10 7.37 -2.87 14.57
C VAL A 10 8.47 -2.42 13.60
N GLY A 11 8.16 -2.44 12.31
CA GLY A 11 8.94 -1.75 11.29
C GLY A 11 8.24 -0.46 10.88
N VAL A 12 8.96 0.66 10.79
CA VAL A 12 8.40 1.95 10.37
C VAL A 12 9.05 2.37 9.07
N LEU A 13 8.26 2.52 8.00
CA LEU A 13 8.74 2.94 6.68
C LEU A 13 8.07 4.26 6.29
N VAL A 14 8.87 5.29 6.05
CA VAL A 14 8.38 6.66 5.81
C VAL A 14 8.71 7.13 4.41
N ASP A 15 7.68 7.42 3.62
CA ASP A 15 7.82 8.16 2.37
C ASP A 15 7.88 9.66 2.67
N VAL A 16 9.11 10.17 2.77
CA VAL A 16 9.36 11.57 3.14
C VAL A 16 8.78 12.53 2.11
N GLN A 17 8.81 12.16 0.83
CA GLN A 17 8.33 13.01 -0.24
C GLN A 17 6.80 13.12 -0.19
N ASN A 18 6.10 11.99 -0.09
CA ASN A 18 4.64 11.98 0.04
C ASN A 18 4.17 12.76 1.28
N MET A 19 4.86 12.57 2.42
CA MET A 19 4.54 13.28 3.66
C MET A 19 4.82 14.78 3.60
N PHE A 20 5.90 15.20 2.94
CA PHE A 20 6.21 16.62 2.78
C PHE A 20 5.09 17.37 2.03
N TYR A 21 4.70 16.86 0.86
CA TYR A 21 3.65 17.49 0.06
C TYR A 21 2.30 17.48 0.80
N SER A 22 1.96 16.37 1.44
CA SER A 22 0.70 16.23 2.15
C SER A 22 0.60 17.17 3.37
N ALA A 23 1.69 17.32 4.13
CA ALA A 23 1.75 18.24 5.27
C ALA A 23 1.58 19.70 4.82
N TYR A 24 2.24 20.07 3.72
CA TYR A 24 2.12 21.40 3.15
C TYR A 24 0.70 21.67 2.63
N ASP A 25 0.07 20.69 1.98
CA ASP A 25 -1.28 20.84 1.41
C ASP A 25 -2.39 20.87 2.46
N CYS A 26 -2.24 20.12 3.55
CA CYS A 26 -3.24 20.07 4.60
C CYS A 26 -3.10 21.20 5.62
N PHE A 27 -1.87 21.52 6.03
CA PHE A 27 -1.61 22.41 7.17
C PHE A 27 -0.65 23.56 6.86
N ARG A 28 -0.11 23.66 5.64
CA ARG A 28 0.95 24.62 5.28
C ARG A 28 2.14 24.56 6.25
N GLY A 29 2.40 23.37 6.79
CA GLY A 29 3.38 23.14 7.85
C GLY A 29 4.32 21.98 7.55
N ARG A 30 5.21 21.69 8.50
CA ARG A 30 6.18 20.60 8.41
C ARG A 30 5.83 19.50 9.42
N LEU A 31 5.97 18.25 8.99
CA LEU A 31 5.73 17.09 9.84
C LEU A 31 6.83 16.97 10.91
N ASN A 32 6.42 16.74 12.16
CA ASN A 32 7.31 16.44 13.27
C ASN A 32 7.63 14.95 13.27
N TYR A 33 8.74 14.58 12.63
CA TYR A 33 9.19 13.19 12.49
C TYR A 33 9.48 12.50 13.83
N LYS A 34 9.87 13.26 14.86
CA LYS A 34 10.05 12.70 16.21
C LYS A 34 8.73 12.25 16.80
N ARG A 35 7.73 13.12 16.78
CA ARG A 35 6.37 12.79 17.26
C ARG A 35 5.76 11.66 16.44
N LEU A 36 5.93 11.69 15.12
CA LEU A 36 5.50 10.60 14.23
C LEU A 36 6.11 9.26 14.68
N LEU A 37 7.43 9.21 14.88
CA LEU A 37 8.11 7.97 15.28
C LEU A 37 7.65 7.49 16.66
N ASP A 38 7.54 8.40 17.64
CA ASP A 38 7.06 8.10 18.98
C ASP A 38 5.61 7.53 18.95
N THR A 39 4.73 8.14 18.15
CA THR A 39 3.34 7.69 17.97
C THR A 39 3.27 6.36 17.22
N ALA A 40 4.03 6.20 16.13
CA ALA A 40 4.09 4.96 15.36
C ALA A 40 4.62 3.80 16.20
N ALA A 41 5.60 4.06 17.08
CA ALA A 41 6.12 3.07 18.01
C ALA A 41 5.05 2.62 19.01
N ALA A 42 4.29 3.56 19.58
CA ALA A 42 3.24 3.30 20.57
C ALA A 42 3.72 2.39 21.74
N ASN A 43 4.94 2.63 22.24
CA ASN A 43 5.63 1.83 23.26
C ASN A 43 5.90 0.35 22.87
N ARG A 44 5.97 0.05 21.57
CA ARG A 44 6.33 -1.27 21.03
C ARG A 44 7.81 -1.31 20.65
N GLN A 45 8.32 -2.50 20.35
CA GLN A 45 9.72 -2.68 19.97
C GLN A 45 9.93 -2.33 18.49
N ILE A 46 10.59 -1.20 18.22
CA ILE A 46 11.00 -0.85 16.85
C ILE A 46 12.18 -1.73 16.45
N VAL A 47 11.99 -2.54 15.40
CA VAL A 47 13.07 -3.36 14.81
C VAL A 47 13.85 -2.56 13.78
N ARG A 48 13.14 -1.77 12.96
CA ARG A 48 13.72 -0.86 11.95
C ARG A 48 12.82 0.36 11.79
N ALA A 49 13.42 1.53 11.65
CA ALA A 49 12.73 2.73 11.21
C ALA A 49 13.52 3.32 10.03
N ILE A 50 12.91 3.38 8.84
CA ILE A 50 13.58 3.78 7.61
C ILE A 50 12.84 4.98 7.00
N ALA A 51 13.58 6.04 6.73
CA ALA A 51 13.08 7.23 6.03
C ALA A 51 13.63 7.27 4.61
N TYR A 52 12.74 7.31 3.63
CA TYR A 52 13.06 7.31 2.21
C TYR A 52 12.92 8.73 1.67
N ALA A 53 14.05 9.36 1.39
CA ALA A 53 14.11 10.75 0.94
C ALA A 53 14.73 10.88 -0.44
N MET A 54 14.32 11.91 -1.17
CA MET A 54 14.93 12.29 -2.44
C MET A 54 15.93 13.40 -2.20
N ARG A 55 17.13 13.26 -2.75
CA ARG A 55 18.16 14.30 -2.70
C ARG A 55 17.97 15.20 -3.91
N ASP A 56 17.51 16.42 -3.67
CA ASP A 56 17.40 17.45 -4.71
C ASP A 56 18.32 18.62 -4.32
N GLY A 57 19.44 18.77 -5.04
CA GLY A 57 20.40 19.84 -4.83
C GLY A 57 21.14 19.82 -3.48
N ASN A 58 21.62 21.01 -3.07
CA ASN A 58 22.66 21.15 -2.05
C ASN A 58 22.17 21.44 -0.63
N ASN A 59 20.87 21.73 -0.42
CA ASN A 59 20.41 22.35 0.84
C ASN A 59 19.60 21.44 1.80
N GLN A 60 19.70 20.11 1.65
CA GLN A 60 18.90 19.16 2.46
C GLN A 60 19.70 18.46 3.58
N ASN A 61 20.97 18.79 3.75
CA ASN A 61 21.85 18.07 4.69
C ASN A 61 21.40 18.20 6.15
N SER A 62 20.94 19.37 6.58
CA SER A 62 20.44 19.57 7.95
C SER A 62 19.19 18.73 8.25
N PHE A 63 18.26 18.67 7.31
CA PHE A 63 17.06 17.84 7.42
C PHE A 63 17.39 16.35 7.49
N PHE A 64 18.32 15.88 6.66
CA PHE A 64 18.80 14.50 6.68
C PHE A 64 19.56 14.14 7.96
N THR A 65 20.30 15.09 8.53
CA THR A 65 20.92 14.91 9.85
C THR A 65 19.84 14.78 10.93
N MET A 66 18.84 15.66 10.94
CA MET A 66 17.72 15.61 11.89
C MET A 66 16.98 14.26 11.83
N LEU A 67 16.68 13.72 10.64
CA LEU A 67 16.02 12.41 10.52
C LEU A 67 16.84 11.29 11.18
N ARG A 68 18.18 11.32 11.03
CA ARG A 68 19.06 10.34 11.67
C ARG A 68 19.12 10.52 13.18
N GLU A 69 19.17 11.77 13.65
CA GLU A 69 19.15 12.08 15.09
C GLU A 69 17.85 11.66 15.77
N VAL A 70 16.72 11.73 15.05
CA VAL A 70 15.43 11.20 15.52
C VAL A 70 15.45 9.67 15.63
N GLY A 71 16.33 8.98 14.91
CA GLY A 71 16.49 7.52 14.95
C GLY A 71 16.10 6.79 13.67
N PHE A 72 15.89 7.50 12.55
CA PHE A 72 15.65 6.86 11.26
C PHE A 72 16.94 6.45 10.56
N GLU A 73 16.93 5.26 9.97
CA GLU A 73 17.84 4.87 8.91
C GLU A 73 17.46 5.62 7.63
N LEU A 74 18.34 6.52 7.18
CA LEU A 74 18.06 7.33 6.01
C LEU A 74 18.47 6.62 4.71
N ARG A 75 17.51 6.45 3.80
CA ARG A 75 17.74 6.03 2.41
C ARG A 75 17.54 7.23 1.49
N THR A 76 18.58 7.61 0.75
CA THR A 76 18.50 8.73 -0.21
C THR A 76 18.71 8.29 -1.64
N LYS A 77 17.92 8.83 -2.56
CA LYS A 77 18.02 8.58 -4.00
C LYS A 77 18.03 9.91 -4.75
N GLU A 78 18.81 9.98 -5.81
CA GLU A 78 18.83 11.15 -6.70
C GLU A 78 17.75 10.99 -7.78
N PRO A 79 16.99 12.06 -8.09
CA PRO A 79 15.97 12.00 -9.13
C PRO A 79 16.62 11.75 -10.48
N ARG A 80 16.10 10.78 -11.23
CA ARG A 80 16.52 10.57 -12.61
C ARG A 80 15.84 11.62 -13.48
N VAL A 81 16.64 12.47 -14.11
CA VAL A 81 16.17 13.45 -15.10
C VAL A 81 16.04 12.73 -16.44
N ARG A 82 14.83 12.68 -16.99
CA ARG A 82 14.60 12.17 -18.34
C ARG A 82 14.98 13.23 -19.39
N PRO A 83 15.20 12.83 -20.65
CA PRO A 83 15.51 13.76 -21.75
C PRO A 83 14.44 14.83 -21.98
N ASP A 84 13.20 14.57 -21.56
CA ASP A 84 12.07 15.52 -21.60
C ASP A 84 12.06 16.51 -20.41
N GLY A 85 13.10 16.50 -19.57
CA GLY A 85 13.21 17.34 -18.39
C GLY A 85 12.39 16.86 -17.19
N THR A 86 11.62 15.78 -17.33
CA THR A 86 10.83 15.25 -16.20
C THR A 86 11.74 14.54 -15.20
N ARG A 87 11.63 14.95 -13.94
CA ARG A 87 12.30 14.28 -12.81
C ARG A 87 11.41 13.12 -12.34
N LYS A 88 11.94 11.90 -12.40
CA LYS A 88 11.29 10.70 -11.86
C LYS A 88 12.20 10.02 -10.87
N GLY A 89 11.66 9.64 -9.72
CA GLY A 89 12.48 9.03 -8.68
C GLY A 89 11.74 8.49 -7.48
N ALA A 90 10.46 8.11 -7.60
CA ALA A 90 9.69 7.61 -6.46
C ALA A 90 10.39 6.41 -5.77
N TRP A 91 10.10 6.31 -4.48
CA TRP A 91 10.65 5.27 -3.61
C TRP A 91 9.76 4.04 -3.53
N ASP A 92 8.59 4.03 -4.17
CA ASP A 92 7.53 3.02 -4.02
C ASP A 92 8.05 1.59 -4.16
N ILE A 93 8.83 1.33 -5.22
CA ILE A 93 9.44 0.01 -5.44
C ILE A 93 10.46 -0.33 -4.34
N GLY A 94 11.29 0.63 -3.93
CA GLY A 94 12.29 0.42 -2.89
C GLY A 94 11.63 0.15 -1.52
N ILE A 95 10.63 0.94 -1.17
CA ILE A 95 9.81 0.76 0.04
C ILE A 95 9.15 -0.62 0.01
N THR A 96 8.56 -1.00 -1.12
CA THR A 96 7.88 -2.31 -1.29
C THR A 96 8.84 -3.47 -1.08
N ILE A 97 10.02 -3.42 -1.70
CA ILE A 97 11.04 -4.47 -1.56
C ILE A 97 11.51 -4.57 -0.11
N ASP A 98 11.87 -3.45 0.52
CA ASP A 98 12.36 -3.43 1.89
C ASP A 98 11.28 -3.90 2.88
N ALA A 99 10.01 -3.52 2.67
CA ALA A 99 8.88 -4.00 3.46
C ALA A 99 8.74 -5.53 3.43
N LEU A 100 8.78 -6.12 2.23
CA LEU A 100 8.66 -7.57 2.05
C LEU A 100 9.86 -8.33 2.64
N LEU A 101 11.08 -7.77 2.52
CA LEU A 101 12.28 -8.37 3.11
C LEU A 101 12.29 -8.29 4.64
N LEU A 102 11.72 -7.24 5.21
CA LEU A 102 11.60 -7.07 6.66
C LEU A 102 10.46 -7.91 7.26
N ALA A 103 9.41 -8.21 6.49
CA ALA A 103 8.20 -8.88 6.96
C ALA A 103 8.45 -10.09 7.88
N PRO A 104 9.37 -11.03 7.61
CA PRO A 104 9.61 -12.19 8.49
C PRO A 104 10.12 -11.84 9.90
N LYS A 105 10.57 -10.60 10.12
CA LYS A 105 11.11 -10.11 11.39
C LYS A 105 10.15 -9.18 12.13
N LEU A 106 8.99 -8.89 11.55
CA LEU A 106 8.03 -7.93 12.05
C LEU A 106 6.71 -8.63 12.38
N ASP A 107 6.02 -8.10 13.39
CA ASP A 107 4.62 -8.45 13.66
C ASP A 107 3.69 -7.36 13.09
N VAL A 108 4.20 -6.12 13.01
CA VAL A 108 3.49 -4.95 12.49
C VAL A 108 4.43 -4.16 11.58
N LEU A 109 3.93 -3.73 10.43
CA LEU A 109 4.57 -2.75 9.56
C LEU A 109 3.74 -1.47 9.54
N VAL A 110 4.37 -0.38 9.96
CA VAL A 110 3.82 0.98 9.87
C VAL A 110 4.31 1.59 8.55
N LEU A 111 3.37 1.82 7.64
CA LEU A 111 3.60 2.54 6.40
C LEU A 111 3.15 3.99 6.57
N VAL A 112 4.10 4.91 6.51
CA VAL A 112 3.81 6.35 6.54
C VAL A 112 3.83 6.89 5.12
N SER A 113 2.71 6.68 4.42
CA SER A 113 2.43 7.19 3.07
C SER A 113 0.93 7.21 2.81
N GLY A 114 0.47 8.19 2.03
CA GLY A 114 -0.91 8.26 1.53
C GLY A 114 -1.11 7.62 0.15
N ASP A 115 -0.07 7.07 -0.47
CA ASP A 115 -0.12 6.62 -1.87
C ASP A 115 -0.92 5.32 -2.07
N GLY A 116 -1.90 5.36 -2.97
CA GLY A 116 -2.73 4.20 -3.32
C GLY A 116 -1.96 3.05 -3.95
N ASP A 117 -0.79 3.30 -4.53
CA ASP A 117 0.03 2.28 -5.20
C ASP A 117 0.56 1.21 -4.22
N PHE A 118 0.49 1.46 -2.90
CA PHE A 118 0.87 0.49 -1.87
C PHE A 118 -0.22 -0.53 -1.50
N VAL A 119 -1.42 -0.49 -2.09
CA VAL A 119 -2.50 -1.45 -1.77
C VAL A 119 -2.04 -2.91 -1.92
N GLU A 120 -1.35 -3.22 -3.01
CA GLU A 120 -0.83 -4.57 -3.26
C GLU A 120 0.24 -4.99 -2.23
N LEU A 121 1.05 -4.03 -1.75
CA LEU A 121 1.99 -4.28 -0.66
C LEU A 121 1.26 -4.65 0.63
N VAL A 122 0.17 -3.95 0.98
CA VAL A 122 -0.65 -4.27 2.16
C VAL A 122 -1.21 -5.69 2.07
N HIS A 123 -1.72 -6.08 0.90
CA HIS A 123 -2.23 -7.44 0.68
C HIS A 123 -1.12 -8.50 0.82
N ALA A 124 0.05 -8.24 0.25
CA ALA A 124 1.20 -9.14 0.38
C ALA A 124 1.66 -9.29 1.83
N LEU A 125 1.74 -8.20 2.60
CA LEU A 125 2.12 -8.23 4.02
C LEU A 125 1.10 -9.01 4.86
N ARG A 126 -0.19 -8.83 4.59
CA ARG A 126 -1.25 -9.61 5.24
C ARG A 126 -1.09 -11.11 4.98
N TYR A 127 -0.75 -11.50 3.75
CA TYR A 127 -0.49 -12.91 3.42
C TYR A 127 0.71 -13.49 4.18
N LEU A 128 1.71 -12.65 4.47
CA LEU A 128 2.87 -13.01 5.30
C LEU A 128 2.59 -12.96 6.81
N GLY A 129 1.35 -12.67 7.22
CA GLY A 129 0.95 -12.59 8.63
C GLY A 129 1.36 -11.30 9.34
N VAL A 130 1.81 -10.28 8.60
CA VAL A 130 2.20 -8.98 9.16
C VAL A 130 1.01 -8.05 9.13
N LYS A 131 0.67 -7.44 10.28
CA LYS A 131 -0.36 -6.41 10.34
C LYS A 131 0.18 -5.10 9.76
N THR A 132 -0.65 -4.39 9.01
CA THR A 132 -0.26 -3.13 8.39
C THR A 132 -1.02 -1.95 9.02
N GLU A 133 -0.26 -0.97 9.49
CA GLU A 133 -0.78 0.30 9.99
C GLU A 133 -0.40 1.41 9.01
N VAL A 134 -1.38 2.14 8.48
CA VAL A 134 -1.14 3.24 7.55
C VAL A 134 -1.30 4.57 8.28
N TYR A 135 -0.24 5.38 8.25
CA TYR A 135 -0.21 6.74 8.77
C TYR A 135 -0.16 7.71 7.61
N ALA A 136 -1.22 8.50 7.44
CA ALA A 136 -1.29 9.49 6.36
C ALA A 136 -2.26 10.62 6.72
N PHE A 137 -2.18 11.72 5.97
CA PHE A 137 -3.15 12.79 6.09
C PHE A 137 -4.48 12.35 5.48
N GLU A 138 -5.57 12.51 6.24
CA GLU A 138 -6.90 12.02 5.88
C GLU A 138 -7.41 12.55 4.54
N ARG A 139 -7.01 13.76 4.15
CA ARG A 139 -7.39 14.38 2.87
C ARG A 139 -6.57 13.90 1.67
N SER A 140 -5.43 13.25 1.91
CA SER A 140 -4.47 12.85 0.87
C SER A 140 -4.38 11.34 0.65
N VAL A 141 -4.90 10.55 1.60
CA VAL A 141 -4.79 9.09 1.54
C VAL A 141 -5.65 8.51 0.43
N GLY A 142 -5.09 7.60 -0.36
CA GLY A 142 -5.85 6.78 -1.30
C GLY A 142 -6.94 6.00 -0.57
N ARG A 143 -8.19 6.12 -1.03
CA ARG A 143 -9.33 5.44 -0.41
C ARG A 143 -9.12 3.93 -0.29
N GLU A 144 -8.63 3.33 -1.37
CA GLU A 144 -8.35 1.89 -1.44
C GLU A 144 -7.26 1.48 -0.45
N LEU A 145 -6.20 2.28 -0.28
CA LEU A 145 -5.15 2.02 0.71
C LEU A 145 -5.73 2.06 2.14
N ARG A 146 -6.56 3.06 2.43
CA ARG A 146 -7.21 3.18 3.74
C ARG A 146 -8.09 1.97 4.05
N GLU A 147 -8.87 1.51 3.07
CA GLU A 147 -9.75 0.34 3.22
C GLU A 147 -8.95 -0.96 3.31
N ALA A 148 -7.79 -1.05 2.65
CA ALA A 148 -6.94 -2.22 2.65
C ALA A 148 -6.14 -2.39 3.96
N ALA A 149 -5.75 -1.29 4.64
CA ALA A 149 -4.96 -1.33 5.87
C ALA A 149 -5.69 -2.01 7.06
N ASP A 150 -4.95 -2.69 7.95
CA ASP A 150 -5.54 -3.26 9.17
C ASP A 150 -5.88 -2.19 10.20
N LEU A 151 -5.10 -1.11 10.22
CA LEU A 151 -5.36 0.09 10.99
C LEU A 151 -4.97 1.32 10.18
N PHE A 152 -5.86 2.30 10.14
CA PHE A 152 -5.54 3.63 9.63
C PHE A 152 -5.42 4.61 10.80
N VAL A 153 -4.30 5.35 10.85
CA VAL A 153 -4.05 6.39 11.84
C VAL A 153 -3.91 7.73 11.11
N PRO A 154 -4.87 8.65 11.25
CA PRO A 154 -4.78 9.95 10.60
C PRO A 154 -3.64 10.77 11.22
N ILE A 155 -2.83 11.39 10.37
CA ILE A 155 -1.87 12.42 10.80
C ILE A 155 -2.63 13.73 10.95
N GLY A 156 -2.75 14.19 12.19
CA GLY A 156 -3.41 15.45 12.54
C GLY A 156 -2.42 16.58 12.85
N GLU A 157 -2.99 17.71 13.26
CA GLU A 157 -2.27 18.93 13.59
C GLU A 157 -1.28 18.75 14.76
N GLU A 158 -1.54 17.80 15.67
CA GLU A 158 -0.69 17.47 16.81
C GLU A 158 0.69 16.91 16.42
N MET A 159 0.83 16.44 15.18
CA MET A 159 2.09 15.96 14.60
C MET A 159 2.75 17.01 13.70
N ILE A 160 2.19 18.21 13.57
CA ILE A 160 2.75 19.30 12.79
C ILE A 160 3.53 20.24 13.72
N PHE A 161 4.67 20.77 13.25
CA PHE A 161 5.36 21.81 13.98
C PHE A 161 4.46 23.05 14.10
N ARG A 162 4.11 23.38 15.34
CA ARG A 162 3.47 24.65 15.69
C ARG A 162 4.55 25.72 15.76
N GLU A 163 4.93 26.29 14.64
CA GLU A 163 5.68 27.55 14.67
C GLU A 163 4.67 28.66 14.94
N ALA A 164 4.83 29.37 16.07
CA ALA A 164 4.23 30.70 16.21
C ALA A 164 4.73 31.51 15.03
N ARG A 165 3.82 32.06 14.21
CA ARG A 165 4.15 32.83 13.00
C ARG A 165 5.31 33.79 13.28
N ALA A 166 6.52 33.41 12.88
CA ALA A 166 7.56 34.35 12.57
C ALA A 166 7.30 34.77 11.13
N GLU A 167 6.64 35.91 10.97
CA GLU A 167 6.71 36.66 9.72
C GLU A 167 8.18 37.00 9.51
N THR A 168 8.87 36.22 8.66
CA THR A 168 9.81 36.61 7.61
C THR A 168 10.47 35.31 7.11
N GLU A 169 10.79 35.28 5.82
CA GLU A 169 11.60 34.28 5.11
C GLU A 169 10.87 33.11 4.44
N GLU A 170 11.33 32.88 3.22
CA GLU A 170 10.65 32.25 2.10
C GLU A 170 10.23 30.80 2.39
N ALA A 171 9.20 30.35 1.65
CA ALA A 171 8.92 28.92 1.52
C ALA A 171 10.25 28.17 1.31
N PRO A 172 10.50 27.01 1.95
CA PRO A 172 11.71 26.26 1.65
C PRO A 172 11.70 25.98 0.15
N ALA A 173 12.68 26.55 -0.54
CA ALA A 173 12.91 26.26 -1.94
C ALA A 173 13.11 24.75 -2.06
N GLU A 174 12.24 24.16 -2.87
CA GLU A 174 12.23 22.77 -3.34
C GLU A 174 11.80 21.70 -2.31
N ALA A 175 10.50 21.43 -2.33
CA ALA A 175 10.04 20.05 -2.29
C ALA A 175 10.85 19.21 -3.30
N PRO A 176 11.24 17.95 -3.02
CA PRO A 176 11.91 17.14 -4.03
C PRO A 176 10.98 16.99 -5.23
N ALA A 177 11.40 17.50 -6.38
CA ALA A 177 10.53 17.61 -7.54
C ALA A 177 10.15 16.22 -8.08
N ALA A 178 8.90 15.82 -7.81
CA ALA A 178 8.15 14.95 -8.69
C ALA A 178 6.85 15.68 -9.04
N ALA A 179 6.45 15.57 -10.30
CA ALA A 179 5.23 16.17 -10.81
C ALA A 179 4.04 15.89 -9.88
N PRO A 180 3.06 16.81 -9.77
CA PRO A 180 1.83 16.52 -9.05
C PRO A 180 1.25 15.20 -9.57
N PRO A 181 0.71 14.32 -8.69
CA PRO A 181 0.02 13.13 -9.17
C PRO A 181 -1.00 13.56 -10.22
N PRO A 182 -1.11 12.86 -11.36
CA PRO A 182 -2.06 13.25 -12.39
C PRO A 182 -3.43 13.37 -11.73
N ARG A 183 -4.01 14.57 -11.77
CA ARG A 183 -5.41 14.75 -11.39
C ARG A 183 -6.19 13.77 -12.25
N ARG A 184 -6.78 12.75 -11.63
CA ARG A 184 -7.72 11.87 -12.30
C ARG A 184 -8.75 12.81 -12.95
N PRO A 185 -8.95 12.78 -14.28
CA PRO A 185 -10.03 13.55 -14.87
C PRO A 185 -11.31 13.18 -14.12
N ALA A 186 -12.15 14.17 -13.81
CA ALA A 186 -13.49 13.91 -13.32
C ALA A 186 -14.11 12.82 -14.21
N PRO A 187 -14.87 11.86 -13.65
CA PRO A 187 -15.55 10.88 -14.48
C PRO A 187 -16.30 11.64 -15.57
N ALA A 188 -15.95 11.36 -16.84
CA ALA A 188 -16.69 11.92 -17.96
C ALA A 188 -18.17 11.64 -17.72
N GLU A 189 -19.02 12.66 -17.86
CA GLU A 189 -20.47 12.44 -17.89
C GLU A 189 -20.74 11.27 -18.83
N ALA A 190 -21.42 10.25 -18.30
CA ALA A 190 -21.80 9.11 -19.09
C ALA A 190 -22.54 9.62 -20.34
N PRO A 191 -22.17 9.15 -21.55
CA PRO A 191 -22.95 9.50 -22.73
C PRO A 191 -24.40 9.08 -22.49
N ALA A 192 -25.32 9.98 -22.84
CA ALA A 192 -26.76 9.76 -22.71
C ALA A 192 -27.13 8.35 -23.18
N ALA A 193 -27.89 7.64 -22.35
CA ALA A 193 -28.34 6.28 -22.61
C ALA A 193 -28.88 6.15 -24.04
N ALA A 194 -28.35 5.17 -24.77
CA ALA A 194 -28.89 4.77 -26.07
C ALA A 194 -30.41 4.49 -25.94
N PRO A 195 -31.24 4.88 -26.94
CA PRO A 195 -32.67 4.60 -26.88
C PRO A 195 -32.89 3.08 -26.79
N PRO A 196 -33.92 2.64 -26.04
CA PRO A 196 -34.18 1.22 -25.84
C PRO A 196 -34.44 0.52 -27.18
N PRO A 197 -34.05 -0.76 -27.33
CA PRO A 197 -34.27 -1.48 -28.57
C PRO A 197 -35.77 -1.58 -28.87
N LEU A 198 -36.14 -1.30 -30.13
CA LEU A 198 -37.49 -1.48 -30.64
C LEU A 198 -37.96 -2.91 -30.33
N ARG A 199 -39.06 -3.03 -29.57
CA ARG A 199 -39.73 -4.30 -29.32
C ARG A 199 -40.11 -4.91 -30.68
N ARG A 200 -39.53 -6.06 -31.01
CA ARG A 200 -40.01 -6.86 -32.13
C ARG A 200 -41.45 -7.27 -31.85
N PRO A 201 -42.36 -7.18 -32.84
CA PRO A 201 -43.73 -7.64 -32.65
C PRO A 201 -43.74 -9.14 -32.37
N THR A 202 -44.44 -9.54 -31.32
CA THR A 202 -44.76 -10.92 -30.99
C THR A 202 -45.51 -11.55 -32.16
N PRO A 203 -45.09 -12.70 -32.72
CA PRO A 203 -45.92 -13.39 -33.68
C PRO A 203 -47.16 -13.95 -32.96
N ALA A 204 -48.33 -13.61 -33.49
CA ALA A 204 -49.61 -14.15 -33.07
C ALA A 204 -49.58 -15.68 -33.18
N GLY A 205 -49.97 -16.35 -32.09
CA GLY A 205 -49.96 -17.80 -32.01
C GLY A 205 -50.90 -18.47 -33.01
N ARG A 206 -50.54 -19.71 -33.39
CA ARG A 206 -51.48 -20.76 -33.78
C ARG A 206 -50.99 -22.13 -33.31
N PRO A 207 -51.90 -23.10 -33.12
CA PRO A 207 -51.78 -24.10 -32.05
C PRO A 207 -51.31 -25.49 -32.51
N SER A 208 -50.83 -26.22 -31.48
CA SER A 208 -50.84 -27.68 -31.27
C SER A 208 -50.56 -28.64 -32.44
N SER A 209 -49.50 -29.44 -32.32
CA SER A 209 -49.54 -30.89 -32.60
C SER A 209 -48.25 -31.62 -32.21
N PHE A 210 -48.44 -32.70 -31.43
CA PHE A 210 -47.68 -33.96 -31.43
C PHE A 210 -46.19 -34.02 -31.06
N GLY A 211 -45.89 -34.88 -30.06
CA GLY A 211 -44.91 -35.95 -30.26
C GLY A 211 -43.66 -35.96 -29.38
N ALA A 212 -43.74 -36.72 -28.27
CA ALA A 212 -42.75 -37.68 -27.73
C ALA A 212 -41.24 -37.34 -27.70
N GLY A 213 -40.62 -37.54 -26.53
CA GLY A 213 -39.18 -37.80 -26.44
C GLY A 213 -38.56 -37.57 -25.06
N ILE A 214 -38.74 -38.52 -24.14
CA ILE A 214 -38.00 -38.68 -22.88
C ILE A 214 -36.73 -39.48 -23.18
N LEU A 215 -35.53 -39.01 -22.78
CA LEU A 215 -34.32 -39.78 -22.40
C LEU A 215 -33.47 -38.83 -21.52
N ASP A 216 -33.53 -38.92 -20.19
CA ASP A 216 -32.70 -39.75 -19.28
C ASP A 216 -31.18 -39.54 -19.43
N GLU A 217 -30.62 -38.62 -18.62
CA GLU A 217 -29.17 -38.47 -18.40
C GLU A 217 -28.80 -39.12 -17.06
N SER A 218 -28.56 -40.42 -17.08
CA SER A 218 -27.79 -41.13 -16.05
C SER A 218 -26.50 -41.67 -16.67
N GLU A 219 -25.42 -41.67 -15.89
CA GLU A 219 -24.04 -42.10 -16.22
C GLU A 219 -23.08 -41.02 -16.77
N ARG A 220 -22.53 -40.22 -15.85
CA ARG A 220 -21.15 -39.70 -15.98
C ARG A 220 -20.24 -40.44 -15.00
N VAL A 221 -19.51 -41.43 -15.51
CA VAL A 221 -18.47 -42.17 -14.81
C VAL A 221 -17.19 -41.33 -14.74
N ALA A 222 -16.65 -41.12 -13.55
CA ALA A 222 -15.37 -40.44 -13.31
C ALA A 222 -14.18 -41.41 -13.53
N PRO A 223 -13.01 -40.93 -14.03
CA PRO A 223 -11.85 -41.79 -14.24
C PRO A 223 -11.13 -42.16 -12.93
N PRO A 224 -10.55 -43.37 -12.81
CA PRO A 224 -9.90 -43.83 -11.57
C PRO A 224 -8.54 -43.15 -11.31
N ARG A 225 -8.24 -42.91 -10.04
CA ARG A 225 -6.95 -42.36 -9.55
C ARG A 225 -5.83 -43.41 -9.60
N PRO A 226 -4.57 -43.03 -9.91
CA PRO A 226 -3.44 -43.96 -9.87
C PRO A 226 -3.02 -44.32 -8.43
N ARG A 227 -2.68 -45.60 -8.22
CA ARG A 227 -2.19 -46.17 -6.95
C ARG A 227 -0.77 -45.68 -6.62
N ALA A 228 -0.53 -45.40 -5.33
CA ALA A 228 0.81 -45.15 -4.78
C ALA A 228 1.64 -46.46 -4.72
N PRO A 229 2.97 -46.41 -4.93
CA PRO A 229 3.85 -47.56 -4.75
C PRO A 229 4.09 -47.87 -3.27
N GLU A 230 4.17 -49.17 -2.99
CA GLU A 230 4.26 -49.81 -1.68
C GLU A 230 5.55 -49.47 -0.92
N SER A 231 5.42 -49.39 0.40
CA SER A 231 6.49 -49.22 1.37
C SER A 231 7.39 -50.45 1.43
N LEU A 232 8.68 -50.27 1.13
CA LEU A 232 9.74 -51.23 1.37
C LEU A 232 10.14 -51.14 2.87
N PHE A 233 9.63 -52.07 3.68
CA PHE A 233 10.17 -52.39 5.00
C PHE A 233 11.14 -53.57 4.79
N ASP A 234 12.42 -53.36 5.09
CA ASP A 234 13.37 -54.43 5.42
C ASP A 234 13.61 -54.41 6.93
N PRO A 235 13.43 -55.56 7.62
CA PRO A 235 14.19 -55.84 8.81
C PRO A 235 14.96 -57.16 8.68
N ALA A 236 16.06 -57.22 9.44
CA ALA A 236 16.95 -58.36 9.70
C ALA A 236 18.13 -58.51 8.72
N ASP A 237 19.32 -58.19 9.24
CA ASP A 237 20.37 -59.20 9.32
C ASP A 237 21.07 -59.05 10.68
N ASP A 238 20.97 -60.14 11.46
CA ASP A 238 21.86 -60.50 12.57
C ASP A 238 23.15 -61.11 11.98
N GLU A 239 24.28 -60.86 12.65
CA GLU A 239 25.38 -61.79 12.98
C GLU A 239 26.81 -61.20 12.85
N GLU A 240 27.55 -61.45 13.95
CA GLU A 240 28.97 -61.23 14.32
C GLU A 240 29.50 -59.81 14.64
#